data_AF-A0A957VKI5-F1
#
_entry.id   AF-A0A957VKI5-F1
#
_cell.length_a   1.000
_cell.length_b   1.000
_cell.length_c   1.000
_cell.angle_alpha   90.00
_cell.angle_beta   90.00
_cell.angle_gamma   90.00
#
_symmetry.space_group_name_H-M   'P 1'
#
loop_
_entity.id
_entity.type
_entity.pdbx_description
1 polymer ?
#
loop_
_entity_poly.entity_id
_entity_poly.type
_entity_poly.pdbx_seq_one_letter_code
_entity_poly.pdbx_strand_id
1 'polypeptide(L)' 'LGYASLVGALGGQFLAFYITRRFGATAFSLTSYLIPVVATVFGVLILGEIVTWGMVVGVVLIGSGVYLINRPGRVVYA' A
#
# COMPACT_ATOMS: atom_id res chain seq x y z
N LEU A 1 -21.80 -2.18 6.38
CA LEU A 1 -20.48 -1.56 6.63
C LEU A 1 -19.64 -2.38 7.63
N GLY A 2 -20.08 -2.58 8.87
CA GLY A 2 -19.29 -3.30 9.90
C GLY A 2 -18.85 -4.73 9.53
N TYR A 3 -19.69 -5.52 8.86
CA TYR A 3 -19.30 -6.86 8.39
C TYR A 3 -18.20 -6.81 7.31
N ALA A 4 -18.28 -5.88 6.36
CA ALA A 4 -17.31 -5.76 5.28
C ALA A 4 -15.94 -5.31 5.81
N SER A 5 -15.91 -4.38 6.76
CA SER A 5 -14.66 -3.96 7.41
C SER A 5 -14.05 -5.07 8.27
N LEU A 6 -14.87 -5.89 8.95
CA LEU A 6 -14.40 -7.07 9.67
C LEU A 6 -13.77 -8.11 8.73
N VAL A 7 -14.46 -8.46 7.64
CA VAL A 7 -13.95 -9.44 6.66
C VAL A 7 -12.66 -8.92 6.01
N GLY A 8 -12.62 -7.64 5.63
CA GLY A 8 -11.42 -7.02 5.06
C GLY A 8 -10.24 -7.00 6.02
N ALA A 9 -10.46 -6.62 7.29
CA ALA A 9 -9.40 -6.58 8.30
C ALA A 9 -8.87 -7.98 8.64
N LEU A 10 -9.77 -8.94 8.88
CA LEU A 10 -9.37 -10.32 9.19
C LEU A 10 -8.66 -10.95 8.00
N GLY A 11 -9.22 -10.85 6.80
CA GLY A 11 -8.61 -11.38 5.58
C GLY A 11 -7.24 -10.77 5.31
N GLY A 12 -7.12 -9.44 5.44
CA GLY A 12 -5.85 -8.72 5.32
C GLY A 12 -4.82 -9.18 6.34
N GLN A 13 -5.21 -9.39 7.59
CA GLN A 13 -4.30 -9.85 8.64
C GLN A 13 -3.85 -11.31 8.44
N PHE A 14 -4.75 -12.19 8.00
CA PHE A 14 -4.38 -13.57 7.63
C PHE A 14 -3.38 -13.58 6.47
N LEU A 15 -3.61 -12.75 5.45
CA LEU A 15 -2.69 -12.61 4.32
C LEU A 15 -1.34 -12.04 4.77
N ALA A 16 -1.33 -11.08 5.69
CA ALA A 16 -0.11 -10.53 6.29
C ALA A 16 0.72 -11.61 6.99
N PHE A 17 0.09 -12.45 7.81
CA PHE A 17 0.78 -13.58 8.45
C PHE A 17 1.30 -14.60 7.43
N TYR A 18 0.52 -14.89 6.40
CA TYR A 18 0.93 -15.82 5.35
C TYR A 18 2.16 -15.31 4.57
N ILE A 19 2.14 -14.05 4.12
CA ILE A 19 3.26 -13.44 3.40
C ILE A 19 4.49 -13.36 4.29
N THR A 20 4.32 -12.97 5.56
CA THR A 20 5.42 -12.87 6.52
C THR A 20 6.07 -14.24 6.76
N ARG A 21 5.28 -15.31 6.90
CA ARG A 21 5.81 -16.67 7.09
C ARG A 21 6.51 -17.24 5.85
N ARG A 22 6.03 -16.90 4.65
CA ARG A 22 6.51 -17.48 3.38
C ARG A 22 7.64 -16.69 2.72
N PHE A 23 7.64 -15.36 2.87
CA PHE A 23 8.58 -14.45 2.20
C PHE A 23 9.33 -13.52 3.17
N GLY A 24 9.04 -13.58 4.47
CA GLY A 24 9.70 -12.77 5.50
C GLY A 24 9.08 -11.39 5.69
N ALA A 25 9.53 -10.70 6.75
CA ALA A 25 9.00 -9.39 7.15
C ALA A 25 9.34 -8.27 6.16
N THR A 26 10.49 -8.35 5.48
CA THR A 26 10.91 -7.35 4.49
C THR A 26 9.98 -7.35 3.28
N ALA A 27 9.69 -8.53 2.71
CA ALA A 27 8.78 -8.66 1.59
C ALA A 27 7.36 -8.22 1.95
N PHE A 28 6.90 -8.53 3.17
CA PHE A 28 5.62 -8.04 3.68
C PHE A 28 5.59 -6.50 3.75
N SER A 29 6.63 -5.86 4.27
CA SER A 29 6.70 -4.38 4.39
C SER A 29 6.59 -3.67 3.04
N LEU A 30 7.07 -4.29 1.95
CA LEU A 30 6.93 -3.76 0.59
C LEU A 30 5.46 -3.66 0.14
N THR A 31 4.60 -4.57 0.61
CA THR A 31 3.17 -4.57 0.23
C THR A 31 2.41 -3.36 0.75
N SER A 32 2.84 -2.81 1.90
CA SER A 32 2.23 -1.61 2.48
C SER A 32 2.39 -0.37 1.59
N TYR A 33 3.41 -0.32 0.74
CA TYR A 33 3.57 0.78 -0.22
C TYR A 33 2.52 0.81 -1.33
N LEU A 34 1.81 -0.30 -1.57
CA LEU A 34 0.74 -0.38 -2.56
C LEU A 34 -0.62 0.07 -2.03
N ILE A 35 -0.84 0.03 -0.71
CA ILE A 35 -2.09 0.43 -0.05
C ILE A 35 -2.60 1.79 -0.54
N PRO A 36 -1.82 2.89 -0.49
CA PRO A 36 -2.30 4.21 -0.92
C PRO A 36 -2.75 4.23 -2.38
N VAL A 37 -2.03 3.56 -3.28
CA VAL A 37 -2.37 3.49 -4.71
C VAL A 37 -3.69 2.75 -4.91
N VAL A 38 -3.82 1.56 -4.31
CA VAL A 38 -5.04 0.74 -4.40
C VAL A 38 -6.22 1.46 -3.78
N ALA A 39 -6.05 2.04 -2.59
CA ALA A 39 -7.10 2.78 -1.89
C ALA A 39 -7.61 3.97 -2.72
N THR A 40 -6.72 4.77 -3.31
CA THR A 40 -7.13 5.90 -4.16
C THR A 40 -7.84 5.44 -5.43
N VAL A 41 -7.31 4.43 -6.13
CA VAL A 41 -7.92 3.92 -7.36
C VAL A 41 -9.33 3.39 -7.07
N PHE A 42 -9.49 2.58 -6.03
CA PHE A 42 -10.80 2.04 -5.67
C PHE A 42 -11.74 3.11 -5.08
N GLY A 43 -11.23 4.12 -4.37
CA GLY A 43 -12.04 5.26 -3.90
C GLY A 43 -12.66 6.05 -5.06
N VAL A 44 -11.87 6.32 -6.11
CA VAL A 44 -12.38 6.99 -7.32
C VAL A 44 -13.34 6.08 -8.09
N LEU A 45 -12.99 4.80 -8.29
CA LEU A 45 -13.78 3.89 -9.16
C LEU A 45 -15.06 3.37 -8.50
N ILE A 46 -15.04 2.99 -7.23
CA ILE A 46 -16.19 2.40 -6.53
C ILE A 46 -17.02 3.47 -5.84
N LEU A 47 -16.37 4.44 -5.20
CA LEU A 47 -17.05 5.47 -4.40
C LEU A 47 -17.41 6.71 -5.22
N GLY A 48 -16.79 6.91 -6.39
CA GLY A 48 -17.03 8.07 -7.24
C GLY A 48 -16.49 9.38 -6.65
N GLU A 49 -15.44 9.30 -5.81
CA GLU A 49 -14.87 10.48 -5.16
C GLU A 49 -14.33 11.49 -6.18
N ILE A 50 -14.70 12.76 -5.98
CA ILE A 50 -14.17 13.86 -6.78
C ILE A 50 -12.71 14.06 -6.37
N VAL A 51 -11.80 13.86 -7.32
CA VAL A 51 -10.36 14.04 -7.10
C VAL A 51 -10.08 15.52 -6.86
N THR A 52 -9.80 15.87 -5.60
CA THR A 52 -9.42 17.22 -5.22
C THR A 52 -7.91 17.45 -5.42
N TRP A 53 -7.49 18.71 -5.54
CA TRP A 53 -6.06 19.02 -5.63
C TRP A 53 -5.25 18.49 -4.44
N GLY A 54 -5.85 18.48 -3.24
CA GLY A 54 -5.21 17.92 -2.04
C GLY A 54 -4.95 16.42 -2.17
N MET A 55 -5.87 15.65 -2.77
CA MET A 55 -5.66 14.22 -3.03
C MET A 55 -4.51 13.99 -4.00
N VAL A 56 -4.43 14.79 -5.08
CA VAL A 56 -3.31 14.67 -6.04
C VAL A 56 -1.97 14.96 -5.35
N VAL A 57 -1.89 16.03 -4.56
CA VAL A 57 -0.67 16.35 -3.78
C VAL A 57 -0.33 15.20 -2.82
N GLY A 58 -1.31 14.63 -2.14
CA GLY A 58 -1.14 13.47 -1.27
C GLY A 58 -0.60 12.24 -1.99
N VAL A 59 -1.17 11.90 -3.16
CA VAL A 59 -0.71 10.77 -3.99
C VAL A 59 0.73 10.99 -4.46
N VAL A 60 1.07 12.20 -4.91
CA VAL A 60 2.43 12.55 -5.34
C VAL A 60 3.41 12.49 -4.16
N LEU A 61 3.03 13.00 -2.99
CA LEU A 61 3.85 12.96 -1.78
C LEU A 61 4.12 11.51 -1.36
N ILE A 62 3.09 10.67 -1.27
CA ILE A 62 3.24 9.27 -0.90
C ILE A 62 4.05 8.51 -1.96
N GLY A 63 3.74 8.69 -3.24
CA GLY A 63 4.46 8.07 -4.35
C GLY A 63 5.95 8.44 -4.35
N SER A 64 6.29 9.70 -4.06
CA SER A 64 7.68 10.13 -3.94
C SER A 64 8.38 9.51 -2.73
N GLY A 65 7.71 9.41 -1.57
CA GLY A 65 8.22 8.70 -0.40
C GLY A 65 8.50 7.22 -0.68
N VAL A 66 7.56 6.52 -1.33
CA VAL A 66 7.74 5.13 -1.76
C VAL A 66 8.94 4.99 -2.70
N TYR A 67 9.05 5.85 -3.70
CA TYR A 67 10.17 5.85 -4.64
C TYR A 67 11.52 6.07 -3.93
N LEU A 68 11.57 6.99 -2.96
CA LEU A 68 12.78 7.28 -2.18
C LEU A 68 13.17 6.16 -1.22
N ILE A 69 12.23 5.33 -0.77
CA ILE A 69 12.55 4.19 0.09
C ILE A 69 12.94 2.97 -0.75
N ASN A 70 12.27 2.77 -1.88
CA ASN A 70 12.42 1.57 -2.70
C ASN A 70 13.48 1.72 -3.81
N ARG A 71 14.18 2.86 -3.88
CA ARG A 71 15.33 3.04 -4.78
C ARG A 71 16.40 2.01 -4.44
N PRO A 72 16.82 1.15 -5.39
CA PRO A 72 17.87 0.17 -5.14
C PRO A 72 19.16 0.91 -4.79
N GLY A 73 19.58 0.80 -3.52
CA GLY A 73 20.90 1.22 -3.11
C GLY A 73 21.93 0.45 -3.93
N ARG A 74 22.88 1.16 -4.56
CA ARG A 74 23.98 0.55 -5.32
C ARG A 74 24.62 -0.51 -4.42
N VAL A 75 24.47 -1.78 -4.81
CA VAL A 75 25.12 -2.89 -4.14
C VAL A 75 26.61 -2.73 -4.43
N VAL A 76 27.35 -2.13 -3.51
CA VAL A 76 28.81 -2.05 -3.59
C VAL A 76 29.32 -3.43 -3.23
N TYR A 77 29.60 -4.24 -4.25
CA TYR A 77 30.44 -5.43 -4.09
C TYR A 77 31.85 -4.92 -3.81
N ALA A 78 32.30 -5.08 -2.57
CA ALA A 78 33.70 -4.95 -2.15
C ALA A 78 34.27 -6.36 -1.95
#